data_AF-A0A8I6RJQ2-F1
#
_entry.id   AF-A0A8I6RJQ2-F1
#
_cell.length_a   1.000
_cell.length_b   1.000
_cell.length_c   1.000
_cell.angle_alpha   90.00
_cell.angle_beta   90.00
_cell.angle_gamma   90.00
#
_symmetry.space_group_name_H-M   'P 1'
#
loop_
_entity.id
_entity.type
_entity.pdbx_description
1 polymer ?
#
loop_
_entity_poly.entity_id
_entity_poly.type
_entity_poly.pdbx_seq_one_letter_code
_entity_poly.pdbx_strand_id
1 'polypeptide(L)'
;MRTLAALVLLTAYHASPGKTECGNCVDESLPELNKYSMPIFKFKEKKYYLGIFFKANWFRASQYCRYHGMHLASISSQEENDKLEETIRNYGYSYEHFWVSGTDLAEEGQFFWMSTGRPITFTNWNVGEPNNFKYENGEEENCLELWDRDGKGLKWNDSACSFETYFVCEATP
;
A
#
# COMPACT_ATOMS: atom_id res chain seq x y z
N MET A 1 26.99 -1.09 -85.46
CA MET A 1 26.89 -0.55 -84.09
C MET A 1 26.15 -1.59 -83.25
N ARG A 2 26.79 -2.58 -82.62
CA ARG A 2 27.49 -2.55 -81.31
C ARG A 2 26.77 -1.72 -80.23
N THR A 3 25.96 -2.37 -79.40
CA THR A 3 25.97 -2.37 -77.90
C THR A 3 24.78 -3.24 -77.44
N LEU A 4 25.00 -4.46 -76.95
CA LEU A 4 25.38 -4.94 -75.61
C LEU A 4 24.24 -4.95 -74.58
N ALA A 5 24.02 -6.16 -74.05
CA ALA A 5 23.04 -6.60 -73.08
C ALA A 5 23.38 -6.20 -71.64
N ALA A 6 22.37 -6.23 -70.75
CA ALA A 6 22.53 -6.74 -69.38
C ALA A 6 21.15 -7.07 -68.75
N LEU A 7 20.93 -8.36 -68.50
CA LEU A 7 19.98 -8.87 -67.50
C LEU A 7 20.65 -8.70 -66.13
N VAL A 8 19.97 -8.14 -65.13
CA VAL A 8 20.33 -8.30 -63.72
C VAL A 8 19.05 -8.52 -62.90
N LEU A 9 18.93 -9.73 -62.36
CA LEU A 9 18.05 -10.11 -61.27
C LEU A 9 18.46 -9.38 -59.98
N LEU A 10 17.51 -8.82 -59.22
CA LEU A 10 17.71 -8.48 -57.81
C LEU A 10 16.39 -8.64 -57.02
N THR A 11 16.34 -9.77 -56.29
CA THR A 11 15.86 -9.96 -54.91
C THR A 11 14.62 -9.20 -54.40
N ALA A 12 13.65 -9.99 -53.95
CA ALA A 12 12.56 -9.55 -53.07
C ALA A 12 13.10 -8.89 -51.79
N TYR A 13 12.51 -7.76 -51.42
CA TYR A 13 12.55 -7.24 -50.06
C TYR A 13 11.10 -7.01 -49.61
N HIS A 14 10.65 -7.79 -48.64
CA HIS A 14 9.39 -7.57 -47.94
C HIS A 14 9.51 -6.29 -47.11
N ALA A 15 8.85 -5.21 -47.54
CA ALA A 15 8.61 -4.06 -46.68
C ALA A 15 7.35 -4.33 -45.85
N SER A 16 7.53 -4.58 -44.55
CA SER A 16 6.43 -4.60 -43.57
C SER A 16 5.76 -3.21 -43.53
N PRO A 17 4.43 -3.10 -43.69
CA PRO A 17 3.78 -1.80 -43.59
C PRO A 17 3.82 -1.29 -42.14
N GLY A 18 4.16 -0.01 -42.01
CA GLY A 18 4.63 0.63 -40.79
C GLY A 18 3.71 0.48 -39.58
N LYS A 19 4.34 0.24 -38.42
CA LYS A 19 3.78 0.63 -37.13
C LYS A 19 3.61 2.14 -37.15
N THR A 20 2.37 2.60 -37.16
CA THR A 20 2.03 3.97 -36.82
C THR A 20 2.46 4.18 -35.38
N GLU A 21 3.52 4.96 -35.15
CA GLU A 21 3.93 5.36 -33.81
C GLU A 21 2.83 6.24 -33.21
N CYS A 22 1.98 5.62 -32.41
CA CYS A 22 1.10 6.32 -31.49
C CYS A 22 1.98 6.85 -30.35
N GLY A 23 2.31 8.14 -30.41
CA GLY A 23 3.22 8.80 -29.46
C GLY A 23 2.74 8.86 -28.01
N ASN A 24 1.64 8.17 -27.64
CA ASN A 24 1.09 8.09 -26.28
C ASN A 24 0.36 6.77 -25.99
N CYS A 25 0.62 5.70 -26.74
CA CYS A 25 0.05 4.41 -26.41
C CYS A 25 0.89 3.79 -25.28
N VAL A 26 0.28 3.64 -24.10
CA VAL A 26 0.91 2.98 -22.95
C VAL A 26 1.11 1.51 -23.29
N ASP A 27 2.36 1.06 -23.29
CA ASP A 27 2.72 -0.34 -23.49
C ASP A 27 2.31 -1.15 -22.25
N GLU A 28 1.28 -1.99 -22.38
CA GLU A 28 0.78 -2.88 -21.31
C GLU A 28 1.78 -3.98 -20.91
N SER A 29 2.95 -4.08 -21.57
CA SER A 29 3.92 -5.16 -21.35
C SER A 29 5.08 -4.80 -20.40
N LEU A 30 5.11 -3.59 -19.83
CA LEU A 30 6.15 -3.19 -18.86
C LEU A 30 5.50 -2.72 -17.55
N PRO A 31 5.80 -3.34 -16.39
CA PRO A 31 5.40 -2.81 -15.09
C PRO A 31 6.34 -1.66 -14.73
N GLU A 32 6.23 -0.55 -15.44
CA GLU A 32 6.77 0.70 -14.92
C GLU A 32 5.93 1.03 -13.68
N LEU A 33 6.62 1.05 -12.54
CA LEU A 33 6.10 1.50 -11.25
C LEU A 33 5.56 2.92 -11.45
N ASN A 34 4.29 3.03 -11.80
CA ASN A 34 3.66 4.31 -12.00
C ASN A 34 3.72 5.00 -10.64
N LYS A 35 4.38 6.16 -10.57
CA LYS A 35 4.46 6.98 -9.35
C LYS A 35 3.07 7.31 -8.78
N TYR A 36 2.02 7.20 -9.60
CA TYR A 36 0.62 7.39 -9.23
C TYR A 36 -0.13 6.08 -8.91
N SER A 37 0.51 4.92 -9.02
CA SER A 37 0.00 3.66 -8.51
C SER A 37 0.43 3.50 -7.05
N MET A 38 -0.54 3.29 -6.16
CA MET A 38 -0.29 2.96 -4.76
C MET A 38 0.66 1.77 -4.70
N PRO A 39 1.81 1.83 -4.00
CA PRO A 39 2.69 0.70 -3.77
C PRO A 39 1.93 -0.57 -3.39
N ILE A 40 2.01 -1.60 -4.25
CA ILE A 40 1.26 -2.85 -4.08
C ILE A 40 2.21 -3.96 -3.69
N PHE A 41 1.85 -4.69 -2.64
CA PHE A 41 2.33 -6.05 -2.47
C PHE A 41 1.16 -6.99 -2.15
N LYS A 42 1.40 -8.29 -2.33
CA LYS A 42 0.45 -9.33 -1.99
C LYS A 42 0.98 -10.15 -0.82
N PHE A 43 0.09 -10.53 0.06
CA PHE A 43 0.36 -11.53 1.08
C PHE A 43 -0.83 -12.48 1.12
N LYS A 44 -0.58 -13.73 0.73
CA LYS A 44 -1.64 -14.72 0.47
C LYS A 44 -2.68 -14.15 -0.51
N GLU A 45 -3.94 -14.11 -0.11
CA GLU A 45 -5.06 -13.64 -0.95
C GLU A 45 -5.24 -12.11 -0.89
N LYS A 46 -4.65 -11.44 0.10
CA LYS A 46 -4.80 -9.99 0.30
C LYS A 46 -3.84 -9.20 -0.60
N LYS A 47 -4.35 -8.08 -1.10
CA LYS A 47 -3.55 -7.03 -1.77
C LYS A 47 -3.48 -5.82 -0.84
N TYR A 48 -2.28 -5.29 -0.67
CA TYR A 48 -2.02 -4.13 0.18
C TYR A 48 -1.63 -2.93 -0.64
N TYR A 49 -2.04 -1.74 -0.19
CA TYR A 49 -1.82 -0.48 -0.87
C TYR A 49 -1.38 0.58 0.15
N LEU A 50 -0.19 1.16 -0.03
CA LEU A 50 0.32 2.19 0.89
C LEU A 50 -0.19 3.59 0.52
N GLY A 51 -0.98 4.19 1.40
CA GLY A 51 -1.48 5.56 1.31
C GLY A 51 -0.42 6.58 1.70
N ILE A 52 0.60 6.75 0.85
CA ILE A 52 1.77 7.61 1.10
C ILE A 52 1.72 8.97 0.38
N PHE A 53 0.62 9.26 -0.32
CA PHE A 53 0.46 10.52 -1.07
C PHE A 53 0.01 11.69 -0.20
N PHE A 54 -0.62 11.41 0.94
CA PHE A 54 -1.08 12.40 1.91
C PHE A 54 -1.26 11.73 3.28
N LYS A 55 -1.24 12.53 4.34
CA LYS A 55 -1.58 12.08 5.70
C LYS A 55 -3.05 12.35 5.98
N ALA A 56 -3.65 11.49 6.80
CA ALA A 56 -5.05 11.56 7.16
C ALA A 56 -5.27 11.05 8.58
N ASN A 57 -6.31 11.55 9.23
CA ASN A 57 -6.80 10.92 10.45
C ASN A 57 -7.42 9.55 10.16
N TRP A 58 -7.57 8.72 11.18
CA TRP A 58 -7.97 7.32 11.03
C TRP A 58 -9.31 7.17 10.28
N PHE A 59 -10.26 8.07 10.59
CA PHE A 59 -11.57 8.09 9.93
C PHE A 59 -11.50 8.44 8.44
N ARG A 60 -10.71 9.46 8.07
CA ARG A 60 -10.49 9.86 6.68
C ARG A 60 -9.74 8.78 5.90
N ALA A 61 -8.74 8.15 6.51
CA ALA A 61 -8.03 7.02 5.92
C ALA A 61 -8.96 5.83 5.64
N SER A 62 -9.82 5.50 6.60
CA SER A 62 -10.87 4.46 6.45
C SER A 62 -11.84 4.78 5.31
N GLN A 63 -12.32 6.03 5.24
CA GLN A 63 -13.18 6.48 4.14
C GLN A 63 -12.47 6.43 2.79
N TYR A 64 -11.20 6.81 2.72
CA TYR A 64 -10.42 6.75 1.48
C TYR A 64 -10.28 5.32 0.97
N CYS A 65 -9.87 4.38 1.82
CA CYS A 65 -9.78 2.98 1.42
C CYS A 65 -11.16 2.47 0.94
N ARG A 66 -12.24 2.78 1.67
CA ARG A 66 -13.60 2.38 1.30
C ARG A 66 -14.08 2.96 -0.02
N TYR A 67 -13.77 4.21 -0.30
CA TYR A 67 -14.10 4.87 -1.57
C TYR A 67 -13.50 4.11 -2.77
N HIS A 68 -12.33 3.50 -2.59
CA HIS A 68 -11.65 2.68 -3.60
C HIS A 68 -12.02 1.19 -3.57
N GLY A 69 -13.09 0.80 -2.86
CA GLY A 69 -13.49 -0.61 -2.72
C GLY A 69 -12.53 -1.46 -1.89
N MET A 70 -11.76 -0.80 -1.01
CA MET A 70 -10.79 -1.41 -0.09
C MET A 70 -11.21 -1.14 1.37
N HIS A 71 -10.43 -1.63 2.31
CA HIS A 71 -10.55 -1.28 3.73
C HIS A 71 -9.20 -0.87 4.28
N LEU A 72 -9.14 -0.22 5.46
CA LEU A 72 -7.88 -0.17 6.19
C LEU A 72 -7.42 -1.61 6.48
N ALA A 73 -6.12 -1.84 6.46
CA ALA A 73 -5.53 -3.16 6.59
C ALA A 73 -5.88 -3.85 7.91
N SER A 74 -6.06 -5.17 7.89
CA SER A 74 -6.07 -6.02 9.08
C SER A 74 -4.83 -6.90 9.07
N ILE A 75 -4.24 -7.14 10.24
CA ILE A 75 -3.01 -7.92 10.38
C ILE A 75 -3.29 -9.14 11.26
N SER A 76 -2.99 -10.32 10.74
CA SER A 76 -3.41 -11.60 11.31
C SER A 76 -2.25 -12.53 11.69
N SER A 77 -1.01 -12.19 11.31
CA SER A 77 0.19 -12.93 11.70
C SER A 77 1.43 -12.07 11.72
N GLN A 78 2.49 -12.59 12.38
CA GLN A 78 3.81 -11.95 12.37
C GLN A 78 4.36 -11.83 10.94
N GLU A 79 4.22 -12.87 10.11
CA GLU A 79 4.75 -12.82 8.74
C GLU A 79 4.06 -11.74 7.89
N GLU A 80 2.78 -11.46 8.15
CA GLU A 80 2.04 -10.38 7.50
C GLU A 80 2.56 -9.00 7.91
N ASN A 81 2.82 -8.82 9.22
CA ASN A 81 3.42 -7.60 9.75
C ASN A 81 4.83 -7.37 9.19
N ASP A 82 5.67 -8.42 9.18
CA ASP A 82 7.04 -8.35 8.67
C ASP A 82 7.06 -7.98 7.18
N LYS A 83 6.09 -8.49 6.39
CA LYS A 83 5.97 -8.15 4.98
C LYS A 83 5.53 -6.70 4.76
N LEU A 84 4.62 -6.19 5.60
CA LEU A 84 4.26 -4.78 5.62
C LEU A 84 5.48 -3.91 5.92
N GLU A 85 6.24 -4.27 6.96
CA GLU A 85 7.44 -3.54 7.37
C GLU A 85 8.49 -3.49 6.27
N GLU A 86 8.83 -4.65 5.70
CA GLU A 86 9.79 -4.75 4.60
C GLU A 86 9.37 -3.84 3.43
N THR A 87 8.09 -3.86 3.07
CA THR A 87 7.55 -3.03 2.00
C THR A 87 7.69 -1.55 2.33
N ILE A 88 7.19 -1.10 3.49
CA ILE A 88 7.25 0.31 3.91
C ILE A 88 8.70 0.82 3.92
N ARG A 89 9.64 0.01 4.43
CA ARG A 89 11.07 0.32 4.42
C ARG A 89 11.64 0.44 3.01
N ASN A 90 11.27 -0.45 2.09
CA ASN A 90 11.75 -0.41 0.71
C ASN A 90 11.28 0.84 -0.05
N TYR A 91 10.14 1.44 0.36
CA TYR A 91 9.69 2.73 -0.17
C TYR A 91 10.29 3.94 0.54
N GLY A 92 11.13 3.74 1.57
CA GLY A 92 11.82 4.82 2.29
C GLY A 92 11.02 5.48 3.42
N TYR A 93 9.98 4.80 3.93
CA TYR A 93 9.07 5.33 4.97
C TYR A 93 9.26 4.64 6.33
N SER A 94 10.46 4.12 6.63
CA SER A 94 10.73 3.29 7.82
C SER A 94 10.40 3.94 9.16
N TYR A 95 10.45 5.26 9.23
CA TYR A 95 10.25 6.05 10.47
C TYR A 95 8.89 6.76 10.50
N GLU A 96 8.01 6.46 9.54
CA GLU A 96 6.71 7.09 9.45
C GLU A 96 5.62 6.21 10.08
N HIS A 97 4.51 6.84 10.42
CA HIS A 97 3.38 6.22 11.09
C HIS A 97 2.33 5.80 10.07
N PHE A 98 1.70 4.64 10.29
CA PHE A 98 0.69 4.09 9.38
C PHE A 98 -0.55 3.60 10.11
N TRP A 99 -1.71 4.18 9.82
CA TRP A 99 -2.99 3.63 10.26
C TRP A 99 -3.28 2.26 9.64
N VAL A 100 -3.84 1.38 10.47
CA VAL A 100 -4.49 0.13 10.08
C VAL A 100 -5.86 0.05 10.76
N SER A 101 -6.66 -0.97 10.46
CA SER A 101 -8.09 -1.00 10.85
C SER A 101 -8.37 -1.36 12.31
N GLY A 102 -7.34 -1.55 13.13
CA GLY A 102 -7.47 -1.93 14.54
C GLY A 102 -8.02 -0.76 15.35
N THR A 103 -9.02 -1.03 16.19
CA THR A 103 -9.61 -0.02 17.07
C THR A 103 -10.40 -0.69 18.20
N ASP A 104 -10.49 -0.01 19.34
CA ASP A 104 -11.32 -0.35 20.49
C ASP A 104 -12.33 0.78 20.83
N LEU A 105 -12.61 1.69 19.88
CA LEU A 105 -13.61 2.77 19.99
C LEU A 105 -15.00 2.31 20.47
N ALA A 106 -15.34 1.03 20.28
CA ALA A 106 -16.60 0.46 20.72
C ALA A 106 -16.60 0.06 22.20
N GLU A 107 -15.46 -0.43 22.71
CA GLU A 107 -15.28 -0.90 24.07
C GLU A 107 -13.77 -0.91 24.40
N GLU A 108 -13.38 0.02 25.28
CA GLU A 108 -12.00 0.22 25.73
C GLU A 108 -11.30 -1.10 26.11
N GLY A 109 -10.09 -1.31 25.58
CA GLY A 109 -9.29 -2.51 25.83
C GLY A 109 -9.75 -3.75 25.07
N GLN A 110 -10.82 -3.68 24.27
CA GLN A 110 -11.27 -4.74 23.37
C GLN A 110 -11.07 -4.34 21.90
N PHE A 111 -9.89 -4.65 21.36
CA PHE A 111 -9.57 -4.30 19.98
C PHE A 111 -10.21 -5.24 18.95
N PHE A 112 -10.77 -4.64 17.90
CA PHE A 112 -11.30 -5.33 16.72
C PHE A 112 -10.69 -4.77 15.44
N TRP A 113 -10.62 -5.61 14.41
CA TRP A 113 -10.34 -5.17 13.05
C TRP A 113 -11.63 -4.63 12.43
N MET A 114 -11.76 -3.30 12.30
CA MET A 114 -12.93 -2.65 11.70
C MET A 114 -13.20 -3.15 10.26
N SER A 115 -12.18 -3.59 9.53
CA SER A 115 -12.34 -4.12 8.17
C SER A 115 -13.06 -5.47 8.12
N THR A 116 -12.92 -6.31 9.15
CA THR A 116 -13.47 -7.68 9.17
C THR A 116 -14.56 -7.88 10.22
N GLY A 117 -14.69 -6.97 11.18
CA GLY A 117 -15.58 -7.10 12.34
C GLY A 117 -15.15 -8.17 13.34
N ARG A 118 -13.90 -8.65 13.27
CA ARG A 118 -13.39 -9.73 14.13
C ARG A 118 -12.49 -9.18 15.24
N PRO A 119 -12.47 -9.83 16.43
CA PRO A 119 -11.54 -9.47 17.49
C PRO A 119 -10.09 -9.73 17.04
N ILE A 120 -9.16 -8.92 17.56
CA ILE A 120 -7.73 -9.11 17.32
C ILE A 120 -7.25 -10.34 18.11
N THR A 121 -6.65 -11.32 17.41
CA THR A 121 -6.11 -12.56 18.02
C THR A 121 -4.58 -12.65 17.95
N PHE A 122 -3.95 -11.85 17.10
CA PHE A 122 -2.51 -11.70 16.99
C PHE A 122 -2.14 -10.28 17.37
N THR A 123 -1.05 -10.07 18.11
CA THR A 123 -0.62 -8.74 18.54
C THR A 123 0.87 -8.54 18.34
N ASN A 124 1.27 -7.35 17.89
CA ASN A 124 2.68 -6.95 17.78
C ASN A 124 2.91 -5.56 18.41
N TRP A 125 2.36 -5.34 19.60
CA TRP A 125 2.47 -4.09 20.35
C TRP A 125 3.92 -3.69 20.63
N ASN A 126 4.18 -2.39 20.60
CA ASN A 126 5.38 -1.81 21.19
C ASN A 126 5.39 -2.05 22.71
N VAL A 127 6.58 -1.97 23.32
CA VAL A 127 6.70 -2.22 24.76
C VAL A 127 5.93 -1.14 25.53
N GLY A 128 4.93 -1.56 26.31
CA GLY A 128 4.07 -0.64 27.05
C GLY A 128 2.76 -0.29 26.36
N GLU A 129 2.54 -0.77 25.13
CA GLU A 129 1.28 -0.57 24.39
C GLU A 129 0.34 -1.79 24.50
N PRO A 130 -0.98 -1.59 24.34
CA PRO A 130 -1.64 -0.28 24.28
C PRO A 130 -1.67 0.41 25.66
N ASN A 131 -1.52 1.72 25.69
CA ASN A 131 -1.41 2.48 26.95
C ASN A 131 -2.61 3.41 27.22
N ASN A 132 -3.47 3.62 26.22
CA ASN A 132 -4.61 4.53 26.24
C ASN A 132 -4.27 5.91 26.80
N PHE A 133 -3.28 6.59 26.20
CA PHE A 133 -2.85 7.89 26.69
C PHE A 133 -3.97 8.92 26.58
N LYS A 134 -4.19 9.69 27.65
CA LYS A 134 -5.13 10.80 27.66
C LYS A 134 -4.43 12.13 27.40
N TYR A 135 -4.75 12.75 26.28
CA TYR A 135 -4.22 14.05 25.86
C TYR A 135 -4.89 15.21 26.60
N GLU A 136 -4.26 16.38 26.61
CA GLU A 136 -4.76 17.59 27.29
C GLU A 136 -6.13 18.07 26.78
N ASN A 137 -6.43 17.80 25.51
CA ASN A 137 -7.72 18.10 24.88
C ASN A 137 -8.83 17.09 25.27
N GLY A 138 -8.52 16.10 26.11
CA GLY A 138 -9.43 15.06 26.56
C GLY A 138 -9.56 13.87 25.60
N GLU A 139 -8.82 13.85 24.48
CA GLU A 139 -8.78 12.71 23.57
C GLU A 139 -7.98 11.54 24.19
N GLU A 140 -8.39 10.32 23.84
CA GLU A 140 -7.84 9.05 24.32
C GLU A 140 -7.42 8.21 23.10
N GLU A 141 -6.47 7.30 23.28
CA GLU A 141 -5.89 6.50 22.20
C GLU A 141 -6.77 5.29 21.89
N ASN A 142 -7.38 5.27 20.71
CA ASN A 142 -8.36 4.23 20.35
C ASN A 142 -8.15 3.65 18.94
N CYS A 143 -7.13 4.11 18.22
CA CYS A 143 -6.88 3.76 16.82
C CYS A 143 -5.47 3.18 16.66
N LEU A 144 -5.37 2.04 16.00
CA LEU A 144 -4.11 1.31 15.88
C LEU A 144 -3.26 1.84 14.71
N GLU A 145 -2.03 2.24 15.02
CA GLU A 145 -0.98 2.56 14.03
C GLU A 145 0.19 1.57 14.09
N LEU A 146 0.94 1.53 12.99
CA LEU A 146 2.29 0.95 12.91
C LEU A 146 3.32 2.06 13.10
N TRP A 147 4.26 1.86 14.02
CA TRP A 147 5.31 2.81 14.36
C TRP A 147 6.57 2.11 14.89
N ASP A 148 7.73 2.50 14.36
CA ASP A 148 9.04 2.06 14.85
C ASP A 148 9.56 3.02 15.93
N ARG A 149 9.06 2.84 17.15
CA ARG A 149 9.39 3.70 18.30
C ARG A 149 10.84 3.53 18.77
N ASP A 150 11.33 2.29 18.79
CA ASP A 150 12.56 1.90 19.49
C ASP A 150 13.67 1.39 18.54
N GLY A 151 13.50 1.50 17.22
CA GLY A 151 14.39 0.90 16.22
C GLY A 151 14.28 -0.64 16.16
N LYS A 152 13.11 -1.19 16.53
CA LYS A 152 12.84 -2.64 16.65
C LYS A 152 11.82 -3.12 15.62
N GLY A 153 11.56 -2.31 14.59
CA GLY A 153 10.62 -2.60 13.52
C GLY A 153 9.26 -1.92 13.72
N LEU A 154 8.42 -2.02 12.69
CA LEU A 154 7.09 -1.40 12.68
C LEU A 154 6.14 -2.23 13.53
N LYS A 155 6.00 -1.80 14.78
CA LYS A 155 5.17 -2.41 15.82
C LYS A 155 3.95 -1.54 16.11
N TRP A 156 3.03 -2.08 16.87
CA TRP A 156 1.72 -1.46 17.06
C TRP A 156 1.74 -0.46 18.20
N ASN A 157 1.00 0.62 18.01
CA ASN A 157 0.69 1.62 19.01
C ASN A 157 -0.80 1.95 18.89
N ASP A 158 -1.50 2.12 20.01
CA ASP A 158 -2.77 2.84 20.00
C ASP A 158 -2.47 4.33 20.00
N SER A 159 -3.23 5.10 19.23
CA SER A 159 -3.03 6.54 19.12
C SER A 159 -4.36 7.27 18.99
N ALA A 160 -4.32 8.57 19.28
CA ALA A 160 -5.45 9.46 19.12
C ALA A 160 -5.93 9.41 17.66
N CYS A 161 -7.18 9.00 17.46
CA CYS A 161 -7.74 8.79 16.12
C CYS A 161 -7.73 10.06 15.25
N SER A 162 -7.61 11.25 15.86
CA SER A 162 -7.52 12.53 15.18
C SER A 162 -6.17 12.81 14.51
N PHE A 163 -5.09 12.12 14.89
CA PHE A 163 -3.75 12.37 14.37
C PHE A 163 -3.64 12.07 12.87
N GLU A 164 -2.89 12.90 12.14
CA GLU A 164 -2.70 12.71 10.70
C GLU A 164 -1.43 11.89 10.42
N THR A 165 -1.61 10.67 9.92
CA THR A 165 -0.52 9.74 9.58
C THR A 165 -0.74 9.19 8.16
N TYR A 166 0.22 8.42 7.64
CA TYR A 166 -0.04 7.64 6.42
C TYR A 166 -0.91 6.43 6.78
N PHE A 167 -1.28 5.61 5.81
CA PHE A 167 -2.18 4.49 6.09
C PHE A 167 -1.97 3.34 5.13
N VAL A 168 -2.43 2.16 5.52
CA VAL A 168 -2.39 0.96 4.68
C VAL A 168 -3.81 0.53 4.36
N CYS A 169 -4.15 0.46 3.07
CA CYS A 169 -5.38 -0.18 2.63
C CYS A 169 -5.14 -1.66 2.28
N GLU A 170 -6.16 -2.50 2.46
CA GLU A 170 -6.23 -3.87 2.00
C GLU A 170 -7.44 -4.09 1.08
N ALA A 171 -7.25 -4.92 0.05
CA ALA A 171 -8.32 -5.50 -0.75
C ALA A 171 -8.24 -7.03 -0.64
N THR A 172 -9.34 -7.65 -0.28
CA THR A 172 -9.53 -9.11 -0.41
C THR A 172 -10.18 -9.42 -1.76
N PRO A 173 -9.97 -10.62 -2.33
CA PRO A 173 -10.67 -11.06 -3.54
C PRO A 173 -12.19 -11.07 -3.39
#